data_AF-A0A9Y2P521-F1
#
_entry.id   AF-A0A9Y2P521-F1
#
_cell.length_a   1.000
_cell.length_b   1.000
_cell.length_c   1.000
_cell.angle_alpha   90.00
_cell.angle_beta   90.00
_cell.angle_gamma   90.00
#
_symmetry.space_group_name_H-M   'P 1'
#
loop_
_entity.id
_entity.type
_entity.pdbx_description
1 polymer ?
#
loop_
_entity_poly.entity_id
_entity_poly.type
_entity_poly.pdbx_seq_one_letter_code
_entity_poly.pdbx_strand_id
1 'polypeptide(L)'
;MNDIINAARRIVGSPEDHLHDTSLFIAAWATMKAARGQGFDPQYLRPQHLIGCPSPAPEPIDQTLIRVGETVRSYAAKQGYRIQRRHAA
;
A
#
# COMPACT_ATOMS: atom_id res chain seq x y z
N MET A 1 -22.00 -15.99 -14.38
CA MET A 1 -20.63 -16.55 -14.23
C MET A 1 -19.61 -15.77 -15.06
N ASN A 2 -19.91 -15.41 -16.32
CA ASN A 2 -19.03 -14.58 -17.16
C ASN A 2 -18.70 -13.19 -16.58
N ASP A 3 -19.65 -12.55 -15.88
CA ASP A 3 -19.42 -11.21 -15.29
C ASP A 3 -18.36 -11.21 -14.20
N ILE A 4 -18.32 -12.28 -13.40
CA ILE A 4 -17.34 -12.48 -12.32
C ILE A 4 -15.95 -12.68 -12.90
N ILE A 5 -15.82 -13.46 -13.99
CA ILE A 5 -14.55 -13.66 -14.69
C ILE A 5 -14.08 -12.36 -15.38
N ASN A 6 -15.01 -11.60 -15.96
CA ASN A 6 -14.69 -10.31 -16.58
C ASN A 6 -14.24 -9.27 -15.55
N ALA A 7 -14.88 -9.20 -14.39
CA ALA A 7 -14.47 -8.34 -13.29
C ALA A 7 -13.08 -8.73 -12.77
N ALA A 8 -12.85 -10.03 -12.55
CA ALA A 8 -11.55 -10.55 -12.14
C ALA A 8 -10.44 -10.21 -13.14
N ARG A 9 -10.74 -10.32 -14.45
CA ARG A 9 -9.78 -9.96 -15.51
C ARG A 9 -9.41 -8.47 -15.52
N ARG A 10 -10.34 -7.57 -15.16
CA ARG A 10 -10.04 -6.13 -15.03
C ARG A 10 -9.15 -5.86 -13.83
N ILE A 11 -9.47 -6.44 -12.68
CA ILE A 11 -8.69 -6.29 -11.44
C ILE A 11 -7.26 -6.80 -11.62
N VAL A 12 -7.10 -7.94 -12.31
CA VAL A 12 -5.77 -8.51 -12.61
C VAL A 12 -5.04 -7.75 -13.72
N GLY A 13 -5.77 -7.08 -14.61
CA GLY A 13 -5.19 -6.27 -15.70
C GLY A 13 -4.64 -4.92 -15.25
N SER A 14 -5.11 -4.41 -14.11
CA SER A 14 -4.68 -3.14 -13.50
C SER A 14 -4.47 -3.31 -11.99
N PRO A 15 -3.53 -4.17 -11.56
CA PRO A 15 -3.26 -4.43 -10.14
C PRO A 15 -2.83 -3.18 -9.36
N GLU A 16 -2.24 -2.20 -10.04
CA GLU A 16 -1.82 -0.91 -9.49
C GLU A 16 -2.98 -0.11 -8.86
N ASP A 17 -4.19 -0.25 -9.40
CA ASP A 17 -5.39 0.43 -8.89
C ASP A 17 -5.95 -0.23 -7.61
N HIS A 18 -5.42 -1.41 -7.25
CA HIS A 18 -5.91 -2.25 -6.17
C HIS A 18 -4.83 -2.59 -5.13
N LEU A 19 -3.72 -1.85 -5.12
CA LEU A 19 -2.60 -2.07 -4.18
C LEU A 19 -3.00 -1.92 -2.71
N HIS A 20 -4.09 -1.19 -2.42
CA HIS A 20 -4.61 -0.98 -1.06
C HIS A 20 -5.46 -2.15 -0.54
N ASP A 21 -5.94 -3.02 -1.42
CA ASP A 21 -6.70 -4.21 -1.04
C ASP A 21 -6.14 -5.45 -1.75
N THR A 22 -5.10 -6.00 -1.15
CA THR A 22 -4.45 -7.21 -1.64
C THR A 22 -5.40 -8.42 -1.63
N SER A 23 -6.43 -8.44 -0.77
CA SER A 23 -7.40 -9.53 -0.70
C SER A 23 -8.29 -9.56 -1.93
N LEU A 24 -8.67 -8.38 -2.44
CA LEU A 24 -9.44 -8.24 -3.68
C LEU A 24 -8.66 -8.76 -4.89
N PHE A 25 -7.38 -8.43 -4.99
CA PHE A 25 -6.52 -8.96 -6.05
C PHE A 25 -6.36 -10.48 -5.97
N ILE A 26 -6.12 -11.02 -4.76
CA ILE A 26 -5.99 -12.47 -4.55
C ILE A 26 -7.28 -13.21 -4.95
N ALA A 27 -8.45 -12.67 -4.59
CA ALA A 27 -9.74 -13.24 -4.94
C ALA A 27 -10.01 -13.21 -6.46
N ALA A 28 -9.69 -12.10 -7.12
CA ALA A 28 -9.77 -11.97 -8.58
C ALA A 28 -8.85 -12.98 -9.29
N TRP A 29 -7.62 -13.10 -8.82
CA TRP A 29 -6.65 -14.05 -9.35
C TRP A 29 -7.09 -15.52 -9.14
N ALA A 30 -7.58 -15.86 -7.95
CA ALA A 30 -8.16 -17.17 -7.63
C ALA A 30 -9.30 -17.53 -8.58
N THR A 31 -10.20 -16.57 -8.81
CA THR A 31 -11.35 -16.70 -9.71
C THR A 31 -10.89 -16.97 -11.14
N MET A 32 -9.86 -16.28 -11.63
CA MET A 32 -9.30 -16.51 -12.97
C MET A 32 -8.63 -17.89 -13.09
N LYS A 33 -7.97 -18.37 -12.05
CA LYS A 33 -7.35 -19.71 -12.01
C LYS A 33 -8.41 -20.81 -11.99
N ALA A 34 -9.43 -20.66 -11.15
CA ALA A 34 -10.56 -21.59 -11.08
C ALA A 34 -11.33 -21.68 -12.40
N ALA A 35 -11.53 -20.55 -13.09
CA ALA A 35 -12.15 -20.52 -14.42
C ALA A 35 -11.36 -21.29 -15.50
N ARG A 36 -10.04 -21.49 -15.29
CA ARG A 36 -9.19 -22.32 -16.15
C ARG A 36 -9.09 -23.77 -15.69
N GLY A 37 -9.89 -24.19 -14.70
CA GLY A 37 -9.82 -25.52 -14.09
C GLY A 37 -8.56 -25.75 -13.26
N GLN A 38 -7.83 -24.69 -12.91
CA GLN A 38 -6.62 -24.79 -12.10
C GLN A 38 -6.96 -24.41 -10.65
N GLY A 39 -6.79 -25.37 -9.73
CA GLY A 39 -6.89 -25.11 -8.30
C GLY A 39 -5.91 -24.00 -7.89
N PHE A 40 -6.39 -23.06 -7.09
CA PHE A 40 -5.60 -21.98 -6.54
C PHE A 40 -5.69 -22.03 -5.02
N ASP A 41 -4.53 -22.19 -4.38
CA ASP A 41 -4.41 -22.11 -2.93
C ASP A 41 -3.62 -20.83 -2.57
N PRO A 42 -4.29 -19.85 -1.92
CA PRO A 42 -3.67 -18.59 -1.50
C PRO A 42 -2.46 -18.77 -0.58
N GLN A 43 -2.32 -19.92 0.10
CA GLN A 43 -1.22 -20.17 1.02
C GLN A 43 0.13 -20.34 0.30
N TYR A 44 0.13 -20.64 -1.01
CA TYR A 44 1.35 -20.70 -1.81
C TYR A 44 1.78 -19.35 -2.42
N LEU A 45 1.01 -18.28 -2.17
CA LEU A 45 1.33 -16.94 -2.63
C LEU A 45 2.46 -16.37 -1.78
N ARG A 46 3.69 -16.69 -2.18
CA ARG A 46 4.90 -16.15 -1.55
C ARG A 46 5.08 -14.67 -1.94
N PRO A 47 5.67 -13.83 -1.05
CA PRO A 47 5.92 -12.41 -1.32
C PRO A 47 6.67 -12.13 -2.63
N GLN A 48 7.52 -13.06 -3.07
CA GLN A 48 8.24 -13.03 -4.36
C GLN A 48 7.32 -13.07 -5.61
N HIS A 49 6.05 -13.43 -5.47
CA HIS A 49 5.04 -13.41 -6.55
C HIS A 49 4.15 -12.18 -6.49
N LEU A 50 4.24 -11.38 -5.43
CA LEU A 50 3.62 -10.07 -5.37
C LEU A 50 4.60 -9.11 -6.05
N ILE A 51 4.15 -8.46 -7.13
CA ILE A 51 4.88 -7.36 -7.74
C ILE A 51 5.24 -6.41 -6.59
N GLY A 52 6.53 -6.27 -6.30
CA GLY A 52 6.99 -5.42 -5.21
C GLY A 52 6.37 -4.05 -5.40
N CYS A 53 5.55 -3.63 -4.45
CA CYS A 53 4.97 -2.28 -4.46
C CYS A 53 6.15 -1.33 -4.71
N PRO A 54 6.12 -0.51 -5.78
CA PRO A 54 7.20 0.46 -5.97
C PRO A 54 7.29 1.24 -4.67
N SER A 55 8.49 1.27 -4.07
CA SER A 55 8.71 2.02 -2.84
C SER A 55 8.08 3.39 -3.04
N PRO A 56 7.21 3.86 -2.11
CA PRO A 56 6.62 5.18 -2.25
C PRO A 56 7.76 6.16 -2.51
N ALA A 57 7.57 7.03 -3.50
CA ALA A 57 8.56 8.03 -3.85
C ALA A 57 9.02 8.71 -2.55
N PRO A 58 10.34 8.85 -2.32
CA PRO A 58 10.82 9.43 -1.07
C PRO A 58 10.15 10.79 -0.89
N GLU A 59 9.51 10.96 0.27
CA GLU A 59 8.83 12.19 0.63
C GLU A 59 9.82 13.35 0.44
N PRO A 60 9.44 14.47 -0.23
CA PRO A 60 10.32 15.62 -0.39
C PRO A 60 10.93 15.98 0.96
N ILE A 61 12.26 16.19 0.98
CA ILE A 61 13.04 16.36 2.21
C ILE A 61 12.40 17.42 3.13
N ASP A 62 11.87 18.49 2.56
CA ASP A 62 11.19 19.56 3.29
C ASP A 62 9.93 19.10 4.03
N GLN A 63 9.11 18.23 3.43
CA GLN A 63 7.91 17.66 4.08
C GLN A 63 8.30 16.74 5.24
N THR A 64 9.35 15.92 5.04
CA THR A 64 9.89 15.06 6.11
C THR A 64 10.40 15.90 7.29
N LEU A 65 11.13 16.99 7.03
CA LEU A 65 11.66 17.87 8.07
C LEU A 65 10.55 18.60 8.84
N ILE A 66 9.49 19.04 8.14
CA ILE A 66 8.31 19.63 8.78
C ILE A 66 7.64 18.61 9.72
N ARG A 67 7.35 17.40 9.24
CA ARG A 67 6.69 16.34 10.02
C ARG A 67 7.51 15.92 11.23
N VAL A 68 8.82 15.70 11.06
CA VAL A 68 9.72 15.36 12.17
C VAL A 68 9.77 16.51 13.18
N GLY A 69 9.88 17.75 12.71
CA GLY A 69 9.89 18.93 13.57
C GLY A 69 8.60 19.10 14.37
N GLU A 70 7.44 18.76 13.80
CA GLU A 70 6.15 18.76 14.51
C GLU A 70 6.05 17.62 15.53
N THR A 71 6.50 16.42 15.15
CA THR A 71 6.51 15.24 16.02
C THR A 71 7.37 15.48 17.27
N VAL A 72 8.58 16.00 17.09
CA VAL A 72 9.50 16.32 18.19
C VAL A 72 8.90 17.38 19.12
N ARG A 73 8.26 18.42 18.57
CA ARG A 73 7.56 19.43 19.36
C ARG A 73 6.38 18.87 20.14
N SER A 74 5.62 17.95 19.54
CA SER A 74 4.50 17.28 20.22
C SER A 74 4.98 16.45 21.41
N TYR A 75 6.12 15.76 21.26
CA TYR A 75 6.72 14.97 22.32
C TYR A 75 7.29 15.86 23.43
N ALA A 76 8.01 16.91 23.06
CA ALA A 76 8.55 17.88 24.01
C ALA A 76 7.44 18.53 24.84
N ALA A 77 6.31 18.92 24.22
CA ALA A 77 5.16 19.48 24.94
C ALA A 77 4.55 18.47 25.92
N LYS A 78 4.43 17.19 25.54
CA LYS A 78 3.97 16.11 26.44
C LYS A 78 4.90 15.94 27.65
N GLN A 79 6.19 16.21 27.47
CA GLN A 79 7.21 16.15 28.51
C GLN A 79 7.38 17.48 29.27
N GLY A 80 6.54 18.48 29.00
CA GLY A 80 6.58 19.80 29.67
C GLY A 80 7.66 20.77 29.16
N TYR A 81 8.38 20.41 28.09
CA TYR A 81 9.37 21.28 27.46
C TYR A 81 8.75 22.22 26.42
N ARG A 82 9.13 23.50 26.46
CA ARG A 82 8.70 24.52 25.48
C ARG A 82 9.77 24.75 24.41
N ILE A 83 9.57 24.20 23.21
CA ILE A 83 10.46 24.42 22.07
C ILE A 83 9.97 25.63 21.27
N GLN A 84 10.85 26.62 21.05
CA GLN A 84 10.56 27.79 20.21
C GLN A 84 10.70 27.45 18.72
N ARG A 85 9.75 27.90 17.89
CA ARG A 85 9.79 27.74 16.44
C ARG A 85 10.70 28.83 15.87
N ARG A 86 11.89 28.46 15.37
CA ARG A 86 12.71 29.38 14.55
C ARG A 86 12.40 29.08 13.09
N HIS A 87 11.87 30.07 12.38
CA HIS A 87 11.83 30.03 10.92
C HIS A 87 13.24 30.37 10.44
N ALA A 88 13.91 29.42 9.78
CA ALA A 88 15.10 29.74 9.01
C ALA A 88 14.63 30.50 7.76
N ALA A 89 15.14 31.74 7.61
CA ALA A 89 14.86 32.62 6.47
C ALA A 89 15.60 32.14 5.22
#